data_AF-A0AAW7CRR7-F1
#
_entry.id   AF-A0AAW7CRR7-F1
#
_cell.length_a   1.000
_cell.length_b   1.000
_cell.length_c   1.000
_cell.angle_alpha   90.00
_cell.angle_beta   90.00
_cell.angle_gamma   90.00
#
_symmetry.space_group_name_H-M   'P 1'
#
loop_
_entity.id
_entity.type
_entity.pdbx_description
1 polymer ?
#
loop_
_entity_poly.entity_id
_entity_poly.type
_entity_poly.pdbx_seq_one_letter_code
_entity_poly.pdbx_strand_id
1 'polypeptide(L)' 'MISKENPDNKIYSELKLADDSTGQSGKELKVTIDDIKTISVSSHIQGENTAAGSYHGSAWLISPFD' A
#
# COMPACT_ATOMS: atom_id res chain seq x y z
N MET A 1 29.05 -6.64 -19.86
CA MET A 1 28.89 -5.28 -19.28
C MET A 1 28.04 -5.41 -18.05
N ILE A 2 28.55 -4.97 -16.89
CA ILE A 2 27.83 -4.99 -15.62
C ILE A 2 26.81 -3.85 -15.68
N SER A 3 25.51 -4.16 -15.55
CA SER A 3 24.45 -3.16 -15.45
C SER A 3 24.70 -2.35 -14.18
N LYS A 4 25.04 -1.07 -14.36
CA LYS A 4 25.16 -0.10 -13.28
C LYS A 4 23.73 0.12 -12.76
N GLU A 5 23.37 -0.50 -11.64
CA GLU A 5 22.06 -0.25 -11.04
C GLU A 5 21.96 1.23 -10.70
N ASN A 6 21.05 1.93 -11.37
CA ASN A 6 20.76 3.32 -11.09
C ASN A 6 19.92 3.34 -9.80
N PRO A 7 20.42 3.87 -8.68
CA PRO A 7 19.72 3.81 -7.39
C PRO A 7 18.37 4.53 -7.40
N ASP A 8 18.13 5.36 -8.42
CA ASP A 8 16.90 6.12 -8.66
C ASP A 8 15.85 5.36 -9.48
N ASN A 9 16.17 4.16 -9.99
CA ASN A 9 15.20 3.31 -10.69
C ASN A 9 14.31 2.53 -9.71
N LYS A 10 13.59 3.25 -8.85
CA LYS A 10 12.72 2.68 -7.84
C LYS A 10 11.29 3.14 -8.04
N ILE A 11 10.38 2.17 -8.04
CA ILE A 11 8.96 2.42 -7.94
C ILE A 11 8.52 2.12 -6.51
N TYR A 12 7.67 2.96 -5.97
CA TYR A 12 7.08 2.82 -4.65
C TYR A 12 5.57 2.65 -4.79
N SER A 13 4.97 1.95 -3.84
CA SER A 13 3.52 1.89 -3.69
C SER A 13 3.19 2.41 -2.30
N GLU A 14 2.47 3.52 -2.24
CA GLU A 14 1.87 3.98 -1.00
C GLU A 14 0.57 3.22 -0.75
N LEU A 15 0.50 2.53 0.39
CA LEU A 15 -0.68 1.77 0.81
C LEU A 15 -1.49 2.58 1.82
N LYS A 16 -2.81 2.59 1.64
CA LYS A 16 -3.74 3.28 2.53
C LYS A 16 -4.96 2.42 2.79
N LEU A 17 -5.29 2.27 4.07
CA LEU A 17 -6.52 1.71 4.58
C LEU A 17 -7.57 2.82 4.69
N ALA A 18 -8.82 2.51 4.39
CA ALA A 18 -9.95 3.39 4.61
C ALA A 18 -11.15 2.60 5.11
N ASP A 19 -11.83 3.14 6.12
CA ASP A 19 -13.15 2.71 6.54
C ASP A 19 -14.18 3.70 6.00
N ASP A 20 -14.88 3.28 4.97
CA ASP A 20 -15.84 4.12 4.25
C ASP A 20 -17.06 4.47 5.12
N SER A 21 -17.32 3.72 6.20
CA SER A 21 -18.43 3.99 7.12
C SER A 21 -18.14 5.13 8.11
N THR A 22 -16.87 5.28 8.52
CA THR A 22 -16.45 6.31 9.48
C THR A 22 -15.65 7.45 8.85
N GLY A 23 -15.21 7.28 7.61
CA GLY A 23 -14.30 8.19 6.92
C GLY A 23 -12.85 8.14 7.44
N GLN A 24 -12.54 7.24 8.38
CA GLN A 24 -11.19 7.08 8.89
C GLN A 24 -10.29 6.46 7.83
N SER A 25 -9.05 6.94 7.71
CA SER A 25 -8.09 6.39 6.77
C SER A 25 -6.64 6.63 7.20
N GLY A 26 -5.74 5.75 6.77
CA GLY A 26 -4.33 5.83 7.16
C GLY A 26 -3.56 4.53 6.90
N LYS A 27 -2.36 4.42 7.45
CA LYS A 27 -1.55 3.17 7.44
C LYS A 27 -1.97 2.19 8.53
N GLU A 28 -2.59 2.72 9.57
CA GLU A 28 -3.18 1.98 10.68
C GLU A 28 -4.62 2.48 10.84
N LEU A 29 -5.51 1.57 11.26
CA LEU A 29 -6.91 1.87 11.46
C LEU A 29 -7.41 1.13 12.69
N LYS A 30 -7.97 1.86 13.66
CA LYS A 30 -8.65 1.26 14.81
C LYS A 30 -10.13 1.11 14.48
N VAL A 31 -10.60 -0.13 14.47
CA VAL A 31 -11.98 -0.45 14.11
C VAL A 31 -12.64 -1.33 15.16
N THR A 32 -13.86 -0.96 15.53
CA THR A 32 -14.80 -1.88 16.17
C THR A 32 -15.59 -2.60 15.09
N ILE A 33 -15.71 -3.92 15.21
CA ILE A 33 -16.43 -4.78 14.26
C ILE A 33 -17.54 -5.49 15.06
N ASP A 34 -18.77 -5.00 14.93
CA ASP A 34 -19.93 -5.59 15.62
C ASP A 34 -20.57 -6.75 14.82
N ASP A 35 -20.49 -6.69 13.48
CA ASP A 35 -20.94 -7.75 12.57
C ASP A 35 -20.04 -7.80 11.32
N ILE A 36 -20.43 -7.15 10.22
CA ILE A 36 -19.64 -7.05 8.99
C ILE A 36 -19.16 -5.62 8.80
N LYS A 37 -17.88 -5.48 8.48
CA LYS A 37 -17.27 -4.18 8.17
C LYS A 37 -16.40 -4.26 6.93
N THR A 38 -16.61 -3.33 6.01
CA THR A 38 -15.81 -3.22 4.78
C THR A 38 -14.67 -2.23 5.01
N ILE A 39 -13.43 -2.72 4.84
CA ILE A 39 -12.22 -1.90 4.87
C ILE A 39 -11.61 -1.90 3.47
N SER A 40 -11.46 -0.72 2.91
CA SER A 40 -10.88 -0.50 1.58
C SER A 40 -9.36 -0.40 1.68
N VAL A 41 -8.65 -1.22 0.89
CA VAL A 41 -7.19 -1.15 0.74
C VAL A 41 -6.88 -0.55 -0.62
N SER A 42 -6.13 0.55 -0.63
CA SER A 42 -5.71 1.23 -1.85
C SER A 42 -4.19 1.27 -1.97
N SER A 43 -3.70 1.23 -3.21
CA SER A 43 -2.29 1.36 -3.57
C SER A 43 -2.15 2.50 -4.56
N HIS A 44 -1.26 3.45 -4.26
CA HIS A 44 -0.87 4.51 -5.18
C HIS A 44 0.60 4.31 -5.61
N ILE A 45 0.79 4.01 -6.89
CA ILE A 45 2.11 3.77 -7.48
C ILE A 45 2.78 5.11 -7.80
N GLN A 46 4.02 5.29 -7.35
CA GLN A 46 4.82 6.51 -7.48
C GLN A 46 6.26 6.17 -7.86
N GLY A 47 6.87 6.93 -8.76
CA GLY A 47 8.27 6.76 -9.16
C GLY A 47 8.67 7.82 -10.18
N GLU A 48 9.96 8.15 -10.24
CA GLU A 48 10.50 9.14 -11.18
C GLU A 48 11.61 8.49 -12.02
N ASN A 49 11.58 8.70 -13.34
CA ASN A 49 12.58 8.18 -14.29
C ASN A 49 12.81 6.66 -14.18
N THR A 50 11.76 5.90 -13.82
CA THR A 50 11.80 4.46 -13.72
C THR A 50 11.79 3.80 -15.10
N ALA A 51 12.51 2.69 -15.23
CA ALA A 51 12.60 1.94 -16.48
C ALA A 51 11.24 1.34 -16.88
N ALA A 52 10.94 1.27 -18.18
CA ALA A 52 9.76 0.55 -18.63
C ALA A 52 9.85 -0.95 -18.25
N GLY A 53 8.76 -1.51 -17.72
CA GLY A 53 8.73 -2.90 -17.31
C GLY A 53 7.51 -3.25 -16.46
N SER A 54 7.47 -4.51 -16.01
CA SER A 54 6.42 -5.01 -15.12
C SER A 54 6.91 -4.98 -13.68
N TYR A 55 6.20 -4.22 -12.84
CA TYR A 55 6.48 -4.08 -11.42
C TYR A 55 5.54 -4.95 -10.60
N HIS A 56 6.10 -5.64 -9.61
CA HIS A 56 5.37 -6.51 -8.71
C HIS A 56 5.78 -6.23 -7.28
N GLY A 57 4.81 -6.27 -6.38
CA GLY A 57 5.02 -6.10 -4.96
C GLY A 57 3.95 -6.87 -4.18
N SER A 58 4.24 -7.16 -2.93
CA SER A 58 3.32 -7.83 -2.01
C SER A 58 3.26 -7.04 -0.71
N ALA A 59 2.08 -6.99 -0.10
CA ALA A 59 1.86 -6.33 1.17
C ALA A 59 1.17 -7.29 2.15
N TRP A 60 1.37 -7.04 3.44
CA TRP A 60 0.77 -7.81 4.52
C TRP A 60 -0.23 -6.92 5.24
N LEU A 61 -1.46 -7.40 5.39
CA LEU A 61 -2.45 -6.79 6.28
C LEU A 61 -2.40 -7.55 7.61
N ILE A 62 -2.09 -6.83 8.69
CA ILE A 62 -2.00 -7.40 10.03
C ILE A 62 -3.16 -6.83 10.84
N SER A 63 -3.97 -7.72 11.40
CA SER A 63 -5.12 -7.36 12.25
C SER A 63 -4.90 -7.96 13.63
N PRO A 64 -4.12 -7.30 14.51
CA PRO A 64 -4.01 -7.73 15.89
C PRO A 64 -5.34 -7.47 16.62
N PHE A 65 -5.63 -8.29 17.62
CA PHE A 65 -6.71 -8.04 18.57
C PHE A 65 -6.08 -7.43 19.83
N ASP A 66 -6.62 -6.29 20.26
CA ASP A 66 -6.33 -5.68 21.56
C ASP A 66 -7.38 -6.11 22.60
#